data_AF-A0A846T2N2-F1
#
_entry.id   AF-A0A846T2N2-F1
#
_cell.length_a   1.000
_cell.length_b   1.000
_cell.length_c   1.000
_cell.angle_alpha   90.00
_cell.angle_beta   90.00
_cell.angle_gamma   90.00
#
_symmetry.space_group_name_H-M   'P 1'
#
loop_
_entity.id
_entity.type
_entity.pdbx_description
1 polymer ?
#
loop_
_entity_poly.entity_id
_entity_poly.type
_entity_poly.pdbx_seq_one_letter_code
_entity_poly.pdbx_strand_id
1 'polypeptide(L)' 'MRLLYTALLYLLLPLALARLYWRGWRDPGHRQRWRERFGFIPLLPLTGCLWIHAVSVGEVRAALPLIRALQARYPQ' A
#
# COMPACT_ATOMS: atom_id res chain seq x y z
N MET A 1 -4.00 37.57 1.53
CA MET A 1 -4.26 36.37 2.35
C MET A 1 -4.26 35.06 1.55
N ARG A 2 -4.92 34.97 0.39
CA ARG A 2 -4.98 33.74 -0.43
C ARG A 2 -3.61 33.27 -0.96
N LEU A 3 -2.77 34.18 -1.47
CA LEU A 3 -1.42 33.84 -1.97
C LEU A 3 -0.51 33.27 -0.88
N LEU A 4 -0.58 33.83 0.33
CA LEU A 4 0.25 33.40 1.46
C LEU A 4 -0.17 32.02 1.95
N TYR A 5 -1.48 31.77 2.03
CA TYR A 5 -2.05 30.46 2.36
C TYR A 5 -1.69 29.40 1.32
N THR A 6 -1.82 29.72 0.03
CA THR A 6 -1.47 28.81 -1.08
C THR A 6 0.04 28.53 -1.10
N ALA A 7 0.89 29.54 -0.89
CA ALA A 7 2.34 29.34 -0.79
C ALA A 7 2.73 28.47 0.40
N LEU A 8 2.09 28.67 1.57
CA LEU A 8 2.32 27.83 2.75
C LEU A 8 1.93 26.38 2.47
N LEU A 9 0.78 26.15 1.82
CA LEU A 9 0.33 24.82 1.42
C LEU A 9 1.33 24.15 0.46
N TYR A 10 1.78 24.86 -0.57
CA TYR A 10 2.78 24.33 -1.51
C TYR A 10 4.13 24.07 -0.85
N LEU A 11 4.50 24.78 0.22
CA LEU A 11 5.73 24.53 0.96
C LEU A 11 5.59 23.39 1.98
N LEU A 12 4.41 23.24 2.58
CA LEU A 12 4.11 22.16 3.52
C LEU A 12 3.89 20.82 2.82
N LEU A 13 3.39 20.83 1.59
CA LEU A 13 3.15 19.62 0.79
C LEU A 13 4.41 18.76 0.57
N PRO A 14 5.55 19.28 0.08
CA PRO A 14 6.77 18.50 -0.07
C PRO A 14 7.33 18.06 1.29
N LEU A 15 7.14 18.83 2.36
CA LEU A 15 7.54 18.45 3.71
C LEU A 15 6.71 17.27 4.23
N ALA A 16 5.40 17.28 3.99
CA ALA A 16 4.49 16.20 4.35
C ALA A 16 4.80 14.92 3.55
N LEU A 17 5.04 15.06 2.25
CA LEU A 17 5.47 13.95 1.38
C LEU A 17 6.82 13.39 1.81
N ALA A 18 7.81 14.24 2.12
CA ALA A 18 9.12 13.82 2.62
C ALA A 18 9.02 13.11 3.98
N ARG A 19 8.15 13.59 4.88
CA ARG A 19 7.87 12.93 6.16
C ARG A 19 7.21 11.56 5.98
N LEU A 20 6.26 11.45 5.05
CA LEU A 20 5.62 10.19 4.69
C LEU A 20 6.64 9.22 4.06
N TYR A 21 7.51 9.74 3.20
CA TYR A 21 8.61 9.01 2.58
C TYR A 21 9.56 8.46 3.64
N TRP A 22 10.04 9.32 4.55
CA TRP A 22 10.94 8.95 5.64
C TRP A 22 10.32 7.89 6.56
N ARG A 23 9.04 8.04 6.90
CA ARG A 23 8.33 7.06 7.74
C ARG A 23 8.15 5.72 7.02
N GLY A 24 7.92 5.74 5.70
CA GLY A 24 7.90 4.55 4.86
C GLY A 24 9.27 3.94 4.57
N TRP A 25 10.36 4.69 4.81
CA TRP A 25 11.74 4.23 4.59
C TRP A 25 12.31 3.42 5.75
N ARG A 26 11.75 3.60 6.96
CA ARG A 26 12.17 2.92 8.19
C ARG A 26 11.82 1.44 8.25
N ASP A 27 11.07 0.94 7.27
CA ASP A 27 10.64 -0.44 7.18
C ASP A 27 11.15 -1.02 5.84
N PRO A 28 12.20 -1.85 5.83
CA PRO A 28 12.82 -2.32 4.58
C PRO A 28 11.85 -3.09 3.67
N GLY A 29 10.80 -3.72 4.23
CA GLY A 29 9.71 -4.31 3.46
C GLY A 29 8.74 -3.30 2.82
N HIS A 30 8.79 -2.03 3.21
CA HIS A 30 8.02 -0.97 2.58
C HIS A 30 8.67 -0.48 1.27
N ARG A 31 10.00 -0.45 1.16
CA ARG A 31 10.71 0.03 -0.05
C ARG A 31 10.33 -0.73 -1.32
N GLN A 32 10.17 -2.06 -1.24
CA GLN A 32 9.80 -2.88 -2.40
C GLN A 32 8.37 -2.60 -2.91
N ARG A 33 7.46 -2.16 -2.03
CA ARG A 33 6.04 -1.92 -2.34
C ARG A 33 5.71 -0.47 -2.64
N TRP A 34 6.73 0.40 -2.79
CA TRP A 34 6.52 1.79 -3.20
C TRP A 34 5.88 1.88 -4.57
N ARG A 35 6.28 1.02 -5.52
CA ARG A 35 5.67 0.93 -6.85
C ARG A 35 4.19 0.56 -6.77
N GLU A 36 3.84 -0.43 -5.96
CA GLU A 36 2.45 -0.86 -5.74
C GLU A 36 1.58 0.26 -5.16
N ARG A 37 2.13 1.09 -4.25
CA ARG A 37 1.41 2.26 -3.69
C ARG A 37 1.04 3.32 -4.73
N PHE A 38 1.86 3.48 -5.77
CA PHE A 38 1.57 4.36 -6.90
C PHE A 38 0.73 3.67 -8.00
N GLY A 39 0.19 2.48 -7.71
CA GLY A 39 -0.62 1.72 -8.66
C GLY A 39 0.19 0.95 -9.70
N PHE A 40 1.53 0.94 -9.61
CA PHE A 40 2.37 0.09 -10.44
C PHE A 40 2.41 -1.33 -9.86
N ILE A 41 1.37 -2.09 -10.16
CA ILE A 41 1.28 -3.53 -9.86
C ILE A 41 1.57 -4.34 -11.13
N PRO A 42 2.27 -5.49 -11.03
CA PRO A 42 2.41 -6.40 -12.16
C PRO A 42 1.03 -6.92 -12.57
N LEU A 43 0.89 -7.26 -13.86
CA LEU A 43 -0.34 -7.86 -14.37
C LEU A 43 -0.58 -9.18 -13.63
N LEU A 44 -1.68 -9.25 -12.89
CA LEU A 44 -2.07 -10.47 -12.18
C LEU A 44 -2.67 -11.46 -13.20
N PRO A 45 -2.32 -12.76 -13.13
CA PRO A 45 -2.95 -13.77 -13.97
C PRO A 45 -4.45 -13.82 -13.67
N LEU A 46 -5.28 -13.77 -14.72
CA LEU A 46 -6.74 -13.81 -14.60
C LEU A 46 -7.28 -15.22 -14.26
N THR A 47 -6.48 -16.25 -14.51
CA THR A 47 -6.79 -17.66 -14.23
C THR A 47 -6.01 -18.15 -13.02
N GLY A 48 -6.66 -18.92 -12.14
CA GLY A 48 -6.06 -19.44 -10.91
C GLY A 48 -5.91 -18.40 -9.78
N CYS A 49 -6.37 -17.16 -9.97
CA CYS A 49 -6.31 -16.14 -8.93
C CYS A 49 -7.51 -16.23 -7.97
N LEU A 50 -7.23 -16.26 -6.66
CA LEU A 50 -8.24 -16.14 -5.62
C LEU A 50 -8.28 -14.70 -5.11
N TRP A 51 -9.36 -13.99 -5.42
CA TRP A 51 -9.57 -12.63 -4.94
C TRP A 51 -10.30 -12.63 -3.59
N ILE A 52 -9.66 -12.08 -2.55
CA ILE A 52 -10.27 -11.88 -1.23
C ILE A 52 -10.39 -10.37 -0.98
N HIS A 53 -11.61 -9.89 -0.78
CA HIS A 53 -11.87 -8.50 -0.43
C HIS A 53 -12.05 -8.38 1.08
N ALA A 54 -11.34 -7.44 1.70
CA ALA A 54 -11.45 -7.11 3.11
C ALA A 54 -11.56 -5.58 3.23
N VAL A 55 -12.55 -5.11 3.98
CA VAL A 55 -12.92 -3.69 4.06
C VAL A 55 -12.19 -2.96 5.21
N SER A 56 -11.53 -3.71 6.10
CA SER A 56 -10.76 -3.17 7.22
C SER A 56 -9.34 -3.75 7.32
N VAL A 57 -8.41 -2.96 7.86
CA VAL A 57 -7.05 -3.41 8.19
C VAL A 57 -7.07 -4.59 9.16
N GLY A 58 -8.03 -4.61 10.08
CA GLY A 58 -8.21 -5.73 11.02
C GLY A 58 -8.62 -7.02 10.30
N GLU A 59 -9.53 -6.92 9.35
CA GLU A 59 -10.00 -8.05 8.53
C GLU A 59 -8.89 -8.59 7.63
N VAL A 60 -8.10 -7.71 6.98
CA VAL A 60 -6.93 -8.12 6.18
C VAL A 60 -5.95 -8.94 7.04
N ARG A 61 -5.72 -8.52 8.28
CA ARG A 61 -4.84 -9.25 9.22
C ARG A 61 -5.44 -10.56 9.68
N ALA A 62 -6.75 -10.61 9.94
CA ALA A 62 -7.45 -11.84 10.31
C ALA A 62 -7.51 -12.85 9.15
N ALA A 63 -7.51 -12.38 7.90
CA ALA A 63 -7.52 -13.22 6.72
C ALA A 63 -6.16 -13.88 6.42
N LEU A 64 -5.03 -13.42 6.99
CA LEU A 64 -3.71 -14.02 6.76
C LEU A 64 -3.65 -15.55 6.96
N PRO A 65 -4.11 -16.12 8.09
CA PRO A 65 -4.11 -17.57 8.28
C PRO A 65 -4.98 -18.30 7.25
N LEU A 66 -6.13 -17.72 6.88
CA LEU A 66 -7.00 -18.27 5.84
C LEU A 66 -6.30 -18.28 4.47
N ILE A 67 -5.65 -17.17 4.09
CA ILE A 67 -4.88 -17.05 2.84
C ILE A 67 -3.79 -18.13 2.79
N ARG A 68 -3.04 -18.32 3.88
CA ARG A 68 -1.98 -19.35 3.95
C ARG A 68 -2.54 -20.76 3.80
N ALA A 69 -3.67 -21.06 4.43
CA ALA A 69 -4.34 -22.35 4.29
C ALA A 69 -4.83 -22.60 2.85
N LEU A 70 -5.35 -21.57 2.20
CA LEU A 70 -5.79 -21.63 0.80
C LEU A 70 -4.60 -21.83 -0.15
N GLN A 71 -3.50 -21.11 0.05
CA GLN A 71 -2.26 -21.30 -0.72
C GLN A 71 -1.69 -22.72 -0.56
N ALA A 72 -1.77 -23.29 0.64
CA ALA A 72 -1.33 -24.67 0.88
C ALA A 72 -2.24 -25.71 0.21
N ARG A 73 -3.55 -25.44 0.14
CA ARG A 73 -4.54 -26.34 -0.45
C ARG A 73 -4.61 -26.25 -1.99
N TYR A 74 -4.24 -25.09 -2.53
CA TYR A 74 -4.23 -24.80 -3.97
C TYR A 74 -2.87 -24.21 -4.37
N PRO A 75 -1.83 -25.05 -4.58
CA PRO A 75 -0.47 -24.61 -4.87
C PRO A 75 -0.22 -24.20 -6.34
N GLN A 76 -1.27 -24.14 -7.17
CA GLN A 76 -1.22 -23.73 -8.58
C GLN A 76 -1.62 -22.27 -8.72
#